data_AF-A0A0C9VVA2-F1
#
_entry.id   AF-A0A0C9VVA2-F1
#
_cell.length_a   1.000
_cell.length_b   1.000
_cell.length_c   1.000
_cell.angle_alpha   90.00
_cell.angle_beta   90.00
_cell.angle_gamma   90.00
#
_symmetry.space_group_name_H-M   'P 1'
#
loop_
_entity.id
_entity.type
_entity.pdbx_description
1 polymer ?
#
loop_
_entity_poly.entity_id
_entity_poly.type
_entity_poly.pdbx_seq_one_letter_code
_entity_poly.pdbx_strand_id
1 'polypeptide(L)'
;MAVGLTLYDVLGIPKDATTDDVRKAYKTKALETHPDKLELTASDRERRAAEGKFRNVCDAFQVLSDPTKRKAYDDRIQRAQMNKKAWDDEREKRTREREEWARQAKERSEARMKERAQLYENIRKVKEEKEMYAKMVEQFYQELRDRNPEWEIRRQEVLKVKSHFFM
;
A
#
# COMPACT_ATOMS: atom_id res chain seq x y z
N MET A 1 8.31 22.30 6.74
CA MET A 1 6.84 22.19 6.70
C MET A 1 6.26 23.59 6.82
N ALA A 2 5.62 24.10 5.77
CA ALA A 2 4.89 25.36 5.87
C ALA A 2 3.59 25.07 6.63
N VAL A 3 3.62 25.23 7.96
CA VAL A 3 2.41 25.31 8.76
C VAL A 3 1.65 26.51 8.22
N GLY A 4 0.48 26.27 7.62
CA GLY A 4 -0.40 27.35 7.20
C GLY A 4 -0.67 28.20 8.43
N LEU A 5 -0.08 29.41 8.47
CA LEU A 5 -0.13 30.30 9.62
C LEU A 5 -1.61 30.57 9.93
N THR A 6 -2.09 30.03 11.05
CA THR A 6 -3.43 30.37 11.52
C THR A 6 -3.44 31.84 11.96
N LEU A 7 -4.61 32.47 12.03
CA LEU A 7 -4.69 33.86 12.49
C LEU A 7 -4.16 34.02 13.93
N TYR A 8 -4.27 32.94 14.73
CA TYR A 8 -3.66 32.84 16.06
C TYR A 8 -2.13 32.82 15.98
N ASP A 9 -1.54 32.04 15.05
CA ASP A 9 -0.08 32.00 14.84
C ASP A 9 0.47 33.33 14.31
N VAL A 10 -0.30 34.05 13.48
CA VAL A 10 0.07 35.38 12.98
C VAL A 10 0.22 36.37 14.14
N LEU A 11 -0.71 36.35 15.09
CA LEU A 11 -0.63 37.16 16.32
C LEU A 11 0.30 36.56 17.39
N GLY A 12 0.68 35.29 17.26
CA GLY A 12 1.53 34.58 18.22
C GLY A 12 0.82 34.26 19.53
N ILE A 13 -0.49 34.05 19.49
CA ILE A 13 -1.33 33.77 20.67
C ILE A 13 -1.89 32.36 20.61
N PRO A 14 -2.18 31.72 21.75
CA PRO A 14 -2.89 30.45 21.76
C PRO A 14 -4.34 30.63 21.29
N LYS A 15 -4.95 29.57 20.75
CA LYS A 15 -6.37 29.55 20.35
C LYS A 15 -7.33 29.89 21.51
N ASP A 16 -6.91 29.64 22.74
CA ASP A 16 -7.69 29.84 23.97
C ASP A 16 -7.54 31.27 24.53
N ALA A 17 -6.80 32.14 23.85
CA ALA A 17 -6.56 33.53 24.26
C ALA A 17 -7.85 34.35 24.34
N THR A 18 -7.91 35.28 25.31
CA THR A 18 -9.05 36.18 25.49
C THR A 18 -9.03 37.31 24.47
N THR A 19 -10.16 38.03 24.32
CA THR A 19 -10.21 39.21 23.44
C THR A 19 -9.27 40.33 23.88
N ASP A 20 -8.94 40.42 25.18
CA ASP A 20 -7.95 41.37 25.69
C ASP A 20 -6.52 40.98 25.26
N ASP A 21 -6.20 39.68 25.30
CA ASP A 21 -4.92 39.15 24.83
C ASP A 21 -4.74 39.38 23.32
N VAL A 22 -5.81 39.21 22.53
CA VAL A 22 -5.82 39.50 21.09
C VAL A 22 -5.49 40.98 20.83
N ARG A 23 -6.07 41.90 21.61
CA ARG A 23 -5.80 43.35 21.49
C ARG A 23 -4.37 43.70 21.90
N LYS A 24 -3.86 43.11 22.99
CA LYS A 24 -2.48 43.31 23.44
C LYS A 24 -1.49 42.80 22.39
N ALA A 25 -1.68 41.58 21.91
CA ALA A 25 -0.83 40.98 20.88
C ALA A 25 -0.83 41.78 19.58
N TYR A 26 -1.99 42.29 19.15
CA TYR A 26 -2.09 43.19 18.00
C TYR A 26 -1.25 44.45 18.19
N LYS A 27 -1.34 45.13 19.35
CA LYS A 27 -0.55 46.36 19.61
C LYS A 27 0.96 46.07 19.56
N THR A 28 1.40 44.99 20.20
CA THR A 28 2.82 44.61 20.19
C THR A 28 3.30 44.27 18.78
N LYS A 29 2.56 43.42 18.06
CA LYS A 29 2.90 43.01 16.67
C LYS A 29 2.85 44.17 15.70
N ALA A 30 1.89 45.08 15.82
CA ALA A 30 1.78 46.27 14.99
C ALA A 30 2.98 47.19 15.17
N LEU A 31 3.48 47.37 16.40
CA LEU A 31 4.70 48.14 16.69
C LEU A 31 5.97 47.45 16.17
N GLU A 32 6.00 46.12 16.14
CA GLU A 32 7.12 45.35 15.60
C GLU A 32 7.16 45.32 14.07
N THR A 33 5.99 45.32 13.43
CA THR A 33 5.86 45.24 11.96
C THR A 33 5.66 46.60 11.28
N HIS A 34 5.69 47.70 12.04
CA HIS A 34 5.51 49.02 11.50
C HIS A 34 6.67 49.39 10.56
N PRO A 35 6.40 49.84 9.31
CA PRO A 35 7.45 50.14 8.32
C PRO A 35 8.37 51.30 8.73
N ASP A 36 7.92 52.16 9.66
CA ASP A 36 8.70 53.28 10.22
C ASP A 36 9.83 52.82 11.16
N LYS A 37 9.76 51.59 11.67
CA LYS A 37 10.81 51.01 12.52
C LYS A 37 11.93 50.34 11.71
N LEU A 38 11.79 50.29 10.38
CA LEU A 38 12.84 49.81 9.49
C LEU A 38 13.87 50.92 9.32
N GLU A 39 15.16 50.59 9.48
CA GLU A 39 16.24 51.53 9.23
C GLU A 39 16.12 52.13 7.81
N LEU A 40 16.54 53.38 7.64
CA LEU A 40 16.53 54.08 6.33
C LEU A 40 17.30 53.34 5.22
N THR A 41 18.11 52.35 5.59
CA THR A 41 18.91 51.44 4.75
C THR A 41 18.17 50.18 4.29
N ALA A 42 16.95 49.93 4.77
CA ALA A 42 16.20 48.72 4.45
C ALA A 42 15.83 48.66 2.96
N SER A 43 16.05 47.50 2.34
CA SER A 43 15.75 47.24 0.94
C SER A 43 14.23 47.31 0.68
N ASP A 44 13.81 47.65 -0.54
CA ASP A 44 12.40 47.59 -0.96
C ASP A 44 11.75 46.23 -0.67
N ARG A 45 12.54 45.15 -0.68
CA ARG A 45 12.08 43.80 -0.33
C ARG A 45 11.69 43.69 1.14
N GLU A 46 12.44 44.32 2.03
CA GLU A 46 12.21 44.27 3.48
C GLU A 46 11.01 45.15 3.86
N ARG A 47 10.88 46.32 3.22
CA ARG A 47 9.68 47.16 3.35
C ARG A 47 8.41 46.42 2.91
N ARG A 48 8.42 45.78 1.74
CA ARG A 48 7.28 44.96 1.27
C ARG A 48 6.98 43.78 2.18
N ALA A 49 8.01 43.13 2.73
CA ALA A 49 7.82 42.04 3.67
C ALA A 49 7.21 42.51 5.01
N ALA A 50 7.62 43.66 5.52
CA ALA A 50 7.04 44.27 6.72
C ALA A 50 5.58 44.69 6.48
N GLU A 51 5.29 45.32 5.33
CA GLU A 51 3.93 45.70 4.94
C GLU A 51 3.01 44.46 4.82
N GLY A 52 3.51 43.37 4.23
CA GLY A 52 2.77 42.11 4.15
C GLY A 52 2.51 41.49 5.53
N LYS A 53 3.49 41.52 6.43
CA LYS A 53 3.32 41.05 7.82
C LYS A 53 2.31 41.92 8.58
N PHE A 54 2.39 43.24 8.44
CA PHE A 54 1.45 44.18 9.06
C PHE A 54 0.01 43.94 8.58
N ARG A 55 -0.17 43.75 7.27
CA ARG A 55 -1.48 43.41 6.69
C ARG A 55 -2.04 42.11 7.28
N ASN A 56 -1.22 41.06 7.37
CA ASN A 56 -1.63 39.81 8.00
C ASN A 56 -2.04 39.99 9.48
N VAL A 57 -1.31 40.81 10.23
CA VAL A 57 -1.62 41.13 11.63
C VAL A 57 -2.95 41.88 11.76
N CYS A 58 -3.22 42.84 10.86
CA CYS A 58 -4.49 43.55 10.79
C CYS A 58 -5.65 42.61 10.44
N ASP A 59 -5.49 41.76 9.43
CA ASP A 59 -6.50 40.79 9.01
C ASP A 59 -6.82 39.79 10.13
N ALA A 60 -5.78 39.31 10.84
CA ALA A 60 -5.94 38.44 12.00
C ALA A 60 -6.73 39.14 13.12
N PHE A 61 -6.40 40.39 13.43
CA PHE A 61 -7.14 41.16 14.43
C PHE A 61 -8.60 41.39 14.01
N GLN A 62 -8.87 41.71 12.75
CA GLN A 62 -10.23 41.97 12.25
C GLN A 62 -11.17 40.76 12.41
N VAL A 63 -10.64 39.54 12.28
CA VAL A 63 -11.40 38.30 12.43
C VAL A 63 -11.46 37.85 13.90
N LEU A 64 -10.36 37.97 14.65
CA LEU A 64 -10.29 37.45 16.03
C LEU A 64 -10.86 38.40 17.09
N SER A 65 -11.01 39.69 16.78
CA SER A 65 -11.58 40.69 17.70
C SER A 65 -13.10 40.60 17.83
N ASP A 66 -13.80 40.12 16.79
CA ASP A 66 -15.25 39.95 16.77
C ASP A 66 -15.61 38.49 17.13
N PRO A 67 -16.37 38.24 18.22
CA PRO A 67 -16.76 36.90 18.64
C PRO A 67 -17.47 36.09 17.55
N THR A 68 -18.27 36.74 16.70
CA THR A 68 -19.03 36.09 15.62
C THR A 68 -18.09 35.61 14.52
N LYS A 69 -17.15 36.46 14.11
CA LYS A 69 -16.16 36.12 13.08
C LYS A 69 -15.16 35.09 13.58
N ARG A 70 -14.74 35.19 14.85
CA ARG A 70 -13.88 34.21 15.51
C ARG A 70 -14.53 32.83 15.51
N LYS A 71 -15.79 32.72 15.92
CA LYS A 71 -16.54 31.46 15.89
C LYS A 71 -16.62 30.86 14.48
N ALA A 72 -16.98 31.67 13.48
CA ALA A 72 -17.04 31.20 12.09
C ALA A 72 -15.67 30.72 11.56
N TYR A 73 -14.58 31.39 11.95
CA TYR A 73 -13.21 31.00 11.61
C TYR A 73 -12.82 29.68 12.28
N ASP A 74 -13.11 29.53 13.57
CA ASP A 74 -12.85 28.32 14.35
C ASP A 74 -13.64 27.13 13.79
N ASP A 75 -14.93 27.29 13.51
CA ASP A 75 -15.79 26.28 12.89
C ASP A 75 -15.23 25.83 11.52
N ARG A 76 -14.72 26.78 10.72
CA ARG A 76 -14.11 26.48 9.42
C ARG A 76 -12.83 25.67 9.57
N ILE A 77 -11.95 26.03 10.51
CA ILE A 77 -10.72 25.27 10.78
C ILE A 77 -11.08 23.86 11.25
N GLN A 78 -12.03 23.72 12.18
CA GLN A 78 -12.43 22.43 12.70
C GLN A 78 -12.99 21.53 11.58
N ARG A 79 -13.86 22.05 10.72
CA ARG A 79 -14.37 21.31 9.55
C ARG A 79 -13.25 20.91 8.60
N ALA A 80 -12.29 21.80 8.33
CA ALA A 80 -11.14 21.48 7.48
C ALA A 80 -10.25 20.39 8.08
N GLN A 81 -10.01 20.43 9.40
CA GLN A 81 -9.25 19.41 10.12
C GLN A 81 -9.97 18.06 10.14
N MET A 82 -11.29 18.04 10.39
CA MET A 82 -12.11 16.83 10.33
C MET A 82 -12.08 16.21 8.93
N ASN A 83 -12.24 17.01 7.88
CA ASN A 83 -12.20 16.54 6.50
C ASN A 83 -10.82 15.97 6.13
N LYS A 84 -9.73 16.62 6.57
CA LYS A 84 -8.37 16.11 6.37
C LYS A 84 -8.18 14.75 7.05
N LYS A 85 -8.59 14.62 8.31
CA LYS A 85 -8.49 13.36 9.05
C LYS A 85 -9.27 12.24 8.34
N ALA A 86 -10.52 12.51 7.92
CA ALA A 86 -11.32 11.54 7.20
C ALA A 86 -10.63 11.07 5.90
N TRP A 87 -10.00 11.99 5.16
CA TRP A 87 -9.28 11.66 3.93
C TRP A 87 -8.00 10.84 4.19
N ASP A 88 -7.28 11.15 5.27
CA ASP A 88 -6.09 10.41 5.69
C ASP A 88 -6.46 8.98 6.16
N ASP A 89 -7.52 8.84 6.96
CA ASP A 89 -8.05 7.54 7.42
C ASP A 89 -8.52 6.66 6.23
N GLU A 90 -9.23 7.25 5.26
CA GLU A 90 -9.69 6.57 4.03
C GLU A 90 -8.51 6.10 3.16
N ARG A 91 -7.43 6.88 3.12
CA ARG A 91 -6.22 6.53 2.37
C ARG A 91 -5.47 5.38 3.03
N GLU A 92 -5.41 5.36 4.36
CA GLU A 92 -4.80 4.27 5.11
C GLU A 92 -5.60 2.97 4.92
N LYS A 93 -6.92 3.03 5.03
CA LYS A 93 -7.81 1.89 4.77
C LYS A 93 -7.57 1.27 3.39
N ARG A 94 -7.54 2.09 2.34
CA ARG A 94 -7.27 1.62 0.97
C ARG A 94 -5.89 0.99 0.79
N THR A 95 -4.89 1.49 1.51
CA THR A 95 -3.54 0.91 1.48
C THR A 95 -3.55 -0.48 2.12
N ARG A 96 -4.18 -0.61 3.29
CA ARG A 96 -4.33 -1.90 3.99
C ARG A 96 -5.09 -2.92 3.14
N GLU A 97 -6.22 -2.52 2.54
CA GLU A 97 -7.00 -3.39 1.65
C GLU A 97 -6.18 -3.86 0.43
N ARG A 98 -5.35 -2.97 -0.15
CA ARG A 98 -4.46 -3.34 -1.26
C ARG A 98 -3.37 -4.32 -0.84
N GLU A 99 -2.76 -4.12 0.33
CA GLU A 99 -1.74 -5.01 0.87
C GLU A 99 -2.32 -6.38 1.21
N GLU A 100 -3.51 -6.42 1.80
CA GLU A 100 -4.24 -7.66 2.08
C GLU A 100 -4.61 -8.39 0.78
N TRP A 101 -5.11 -7.67 -0.23
CA TRP A 101 -5.38 -8.23 -1.53
C TRP A 101 -4.11 -8.81 -2.19
N ALA A 102 -2.99 -8.08 -2.13
CA ALA A 102 -1.70 -8.54 -2.64
C ALA A 102 -1.18 -9.78 -1.88
N ARG A 103 -1.34 -9.80 -0.56
CA ARG A 103 -1.00 -10.96 0.29
C ARG A 103 -1.83 -12.18 -0.08
N GLN A 104 -3.15 -12.02 -0.17
CA GLN A 104 -4.05 -13.10 -0.60
C GLN A 104 -3.78 -13.55 -2.04
N ALA A 105 -3.41 -12.64 -2.94
CA ALA A 105 -3.05 -13.00 -4.31
C ALA A 105 -1.75 -13.81 -4.35
N LYS A 106 -0.75 -13.42 -3.55
CA LYS A 106 0.51 -14.14 -3.39
C LYS A 106 0.28 -15.52 -2.78
N GLU A 107 -0.48 -15.61 -1.71
CA GLU A 107 -0.83 -16.87 -1.05
C GLU A 107 -1.61 -17.79 -2.00
N ARG A 108 -2.60 -17.28 -2.73
CA ARG A 108 -3.32 -18.06 -3.76
C ARG A 108 -2.42 -18.50 -4.91
N SER A 109 -1.42 -17.71 -5.28
CA SER A 109 -0.41 -18.09 -6.26
C SER A 109 0.48 -19.21 -5.73
N GLU A 110 0.99 -19.06 -4.52
CA GLU A 110 1.84 -20.04 -3.85
C GLU A 110 1.11 -21.36 -3.59
N ALA A 111 -0.16 -21.31 -3.18
CA ALA A 111 -1.00 -22.50 -3.00
C ALA A 111 -1.17 -23.26 -4.32
N ARG A 112 -1.50 -22.55 -5.41
CA ARG A 112 -1.58 -23.15 -6.76
C ARG A 112 -0.24 -23.75 -7.21
N MET A 113 0.88 -23.09 -6.89
CA MET A 113 2.21 -23.61 -7.21
C MET A 113 2.55 -24.86 -6.39
N LYS A 114 2.20 -24.89 -5.09
CA LYS A 114 2.39 -26.07 -4.22
C LYS A 114 1.55 -27.24 -4.68
N GLU A 115 0.28 -27.01 -5.00
CA GLU A 115 -0.62 -28.04 -5.54
C GLU A 115 -0.08 -28.62 -6.84
N ARG A 116 0.39 -27.75 -7.75
CA ARG A 116 1.02 -28.17 -9.00
C ARG A 116 2.33 -28.94 -8.77
N ALA A 117 3.16 -28.52 -7.82
CA ALA A 117 4.38 -29.23 -7.45
C ALA A 117 4.08 -30.62 -6.89
N GLN A 118 3.06 -30.73 -6.02
CA GLN A 118 2.60 -32.01 -5.48
C GLN A 118 2.09 -32.95 -6.58
N LEU A 119 1.35 -32.41 -7.56
CA LEU A 119 0.88 -33.18 -8.71
C LEU A 119 2.06 -33.76 -9.51
N TYR A 120 3.10 -32.97 -9.78
CA TYR A 120 4.28 -33.47 -10.49
C TYR A 120 5.02 -34.56 -9.72
N GLU A 121 5.15 -34.41 -8.40
CA GLU A 121 5.75 -35.44 -7.55
C GLU A 121 4.93 -36.73 -7.58
N ASN A 122 3.59 -36.64 -7.52
CA ASN A 122 2.71 -37.79 -7.62
C ASN A 122 2.83 -38.47 -8.99
N ILE A 123 2.85 -37.70 -10.09
CA ILE A 123 3.04 -38.22 -11.44
C ILE A 123 4.40 -38.93 -11.57
N ARG A 124 5.46 -38.37 -10.98
CA ARG A 124 6.79 -38.99 -10.96
C ARG A 124 6.73 -40.37 -10.29
N LYS A 125 6.13 -40.45 -9.09
CA LYS A 125 5.99 -41.71 -8.35
C LYS A 125 5.21 -42.75 -9.14
N VAL A 126 4.09 -42.37 -9.75
CA VAL A 126 3.30 -43.29 -10.60
C VAL A 126 4.11 -43.79 -11.79
N LYS A 127 4.96 -42.94 -12.38
CA LYS A 127 5.83 -43.33 -13.49
C LYS A 127 6.93 -44.30 -13.02
N GLU A 128 7.57 -44.03 -11.89
CA GLU A 128 8.57 -44.90 -11.27
C GLU A 128 7.97 -46.26 -10.89
N GLU A 129 6.78 -46.28 -10.32
CA GLU A 129 6.03 -47.52 -10.04
C GLU A 129 5.75 -48.28 -11.32
N LYS A 130 5.23 -47.63 -12.37
CA LYS A 130 4.99 -48.29 -13.67
C LYS A 130 6.28 -48.87 -14.27
N GLU A 131 7.39 -48.14 -14.20
CA GLU A 131 8.69 -48.63 -14.69
C GLU A 131 9.21 -49.81 -13.87
N MET A 132 9.02 -49.79 -12.55
CA MET A 132 9.36 -50.91 -11.67
C MET A 132 8.53 -52.15 -12.01
N TYR A 133 7.21 -52.00 -12.15
CA TYR A 133 6.32 -53.09 -12.55
C TYR A 133 6.69 -53.63 -13.93
N ALA A 134 7.00 -52.77 -14.89
CA ALA A 134 7.45 -53.19 -16.22
C ALA A 134 8.75 -54.01 -16.14
N LYS A 135 9.74 -53.56 -15.37
CA LYS A 135 10.99 -54.30 -15.15
C LYS A 135 10.77 -55.64 -14.44
N MET A 136 9.91 -55.67 -13.42
CA MET A 136 9.56 -56.91 -12.71
C MET A 136 8.90 -57.92 -13.66
N VAL A 137 7.97 -57.46 -14.50
CA VAL A 137 7.31 -58.29 -15.51
C VAL A 137 8.32 -58.79 -16.55
N GLU A 138 9.21 -57.92 -17.05
CA GLU A 138 10.28 -58.33 -17.97
C GLU A 138 11.20 -59.37 -17.36
N GLN A 139 11.66 -59.16 -16.11
CA GLN A 139 12.51 -60.11 -15.41
C GLN A 139 11.82 -61.47 -15.26
N PHE A 140 10.55 -61.47 -14.84
CA PHE A 140 9.77 -62.70 -14.74
C PHE A 140 9.65 -63.43 -16.08
N TYR A 141 9.45 -62.70 -17.18
CA TYR A 141 9.45 -63.30 -18.53
C TYR A 141 10.82 -63.84 -18.94
N GLN A 142 11.92 -63.19 -18.56
CA GLN A 142 13.26 -63.75 -18.79
C GLN A 142 13.48 -65.04 -17.99
N GLU A 143 13.10 -65.08 -16.71
CA GLU A 143 13.20 -66.29 -15.89
C GLU A 143 12.36 -67.44 -16.45
N LEU A 144 11.15 -67.16 -16.94
CA LEU A 144 10.31 -68.16 -17.61
C LEU A 144 10.93 -68.66 -18.91
N ARG A 145 11.54 -67.78 -19.71
CA ARG A 145 12.26 -68.13 -20.93
C ARG A 145 13.43 -69.06 -20.63
N ASP A 146 14.22 -68.75 -19.61
CA ASP A 146 15.40 -69.51 -19.22
C ASP A 146 15.03 -70.90 -18.68
N ARG A 147 13.88 -71.02 -17.98
CA ARG A 147 13.40 -72.30 -17.44
C ARG A 147 12.62 -73.16 -18.44
N ASN A 148 11.99 -72.56 -19.46
CA ASN A 148 11.15 -73.29 -20.42
C ASN A 148 11.34 -72.76 -21.85
N PRO A 149 12.40 -73.21 -22.55
CA PRO A 149 12.73 -72.72 -23.89
C PRO A 149 11.67 -73.06 -24.97
N GLU A 150 10.84 -74.10 -24.76
CA GLU A 150 9.74 -74.45 -25.67
C GLU A 150 8.57 -73.46 -25.61
N TRP A 151 8.43 -72.70 -24.52
CA TRP A 151 7.33 -71.78 -24.31
C TRP A 151 7.34 -70.61 -25.31
N GLU A 152 8.52 -70.07 -25.64
CA GLU A 152 8.65 -68.97 -26.61
C GLU A 152 8.29 -69.46 -28.04
N ILE A 153 8.58 -70.72 -28.36
CA ILE A 153 8.21 -71.34 -29.65
C ILE A 153 6.68 -71.38 -29.79
N ARG A 154 5.97 -71.88 -28.78
CA ARG A 154 4.49 -71.89 -28.78
C ARG A 154 3.88 -70.48 -28.82
N ARG A 155 4.49 -69.51 -28.11
CA ARG A 155 4.02 -68.12 -28.12
C ARG A 155 4.13 -67.49 -29.52
N GLN A 156 5.25 -67.72 -30.21
CA GLN A 156 5.46 -67.25 -31.58
C GLN A 156 4.48 -67.90 -32.57
N GLU A 157 4.16 -69.19 -32.39
CA GLU A 157 3.12 -69.87 -33.17
C GLU A 157 1.73 -69.25 -32.93
N VAL A 158 1.35 -69.00 -31.68
CA VAL A 158 0.06 -68.37 -31.35
C VAL A 158 -0.04 -66.94 -31.91
N LEU A 159 1.04 -66.15 -31.87
CA LEU A 159 1.08 -64.80 -32.45
C LEU A 159 0.97 -64.83 -33.99
N LYS A 160 1.59 -65.81 -34.67
CA LYS A 160 1.44 -66.03 -36.11
C LYS A 160 0.00 -66.41 -36.47
N VAL A 161 -0.64 -67.29 -35.71
CA VAL A 161 -2.04 -67.68 -35.91
C VAL A 161 -2.99 -66.49 -35.67
N LYS A 162 -2.76 -65.70 -34.62
CA LYS A 162 -3.54 -64.47 -34.35
C LYS A 162 -3.39 -63.42 -35.45
N SER A 163 -2.20 -63.27 -36.01
CA SER A 163 -1.94 -62.39 -37.16
C SER A 163 -2.63 -62.86 -38.44
N HIS A 164 -2.82 -64.17 -38.61
CA HIS A 164 -3.50 -64.77 -39.75
C HIS A 164 -5.03 -64.71 -39.63
N PHE A 165 -5.55 -64.63 -38.40
CA PHE A 165 -6.99 -64.57 -38.11
C PHE A 165 -7.57 -63.14 -38.14
N PHE A 166 -6.72 -62.12 -38.21
CA PHE A 166 -7.11 -60.70 -38.20
C PHE A 166 -6.86 -60.00 -39.55
N MET A 167 -6.67 -60.78 -40.63
CA MET A 167 -6.50 -60.32 -42.00
C MET A 167 -7.69 -60.76 -42.85
#